data_AF-A0A437SP92-F1
#
_entry.id   AF-A0A437SP92-F1
#
_cell.length_a   1.000
_cell.length_b   1.000
_cell.length_c   1.000
_cell.angle_alpha   90.00
_cell.angle_beta   90.00
_cell.angle_gamma   90.00
#
_symmetry.space_group_name_H-M   'P 1'
#
loop_
_entity.id
_entity.type
_entity.pdbx_description
1 polymer ?
#
loop_
_entity_poly.entity_id
_entity_poly.type
_entity_poly.pdbx_seq_one_letter_code
_entity_poly.pdbx_strand_id
1 'polypeptide(L)'
;HMEKVSQHVLDILSAGIAEYTQNITLMIMAYEDGLDMVEIEEIQSVYEKLETTMLFYQSHATGPDRLLSQELYIRLQETMRRMMGKEAQKPDERVSR
;
A
#
# COMPACT_ATOMS: atom_id res chain seq x y z
N HIS A 1 26.53 -7.55 -13.03
CA HIS A 1 25.38 -8.16 -13.72
C HIS A 1 24.29 -8.36 -12.67
N MET A 2 23.14 -7.71 -12.79
CA MET A 2 21.98 -8.03 -11.94
C MET A 2 21.46 -9.40 -12.39
N GLU A 3 21.27 -10.33 -11.46
CA GLU A 3 20.66 -11.62 -11.79
C GLU A 3 19.24 -11.37 -12.32
N LYS A 4 18.93 -11.98 -13.47
CA LYS A 4 17.58 -11.88 -14.02
C LYS A 4 16.64 -12.73 -13.18
N VAL A 5 15.69 -12.09 -12.50
CA VAL A 5 14.55 -12.75 -11.88
C VAL A 5 13.69 -13.39 -12.97
N SER A 6 13.14 -14.57 -12.68
CA SER A 6 12.29 -15.28 -13.65
C SER A 6 10.96 -14.55 -13.86
N GLN A 7 10.41 -14.61 -15.07
CA GLN A 7 9.12 -14.00 -15.38
C GLN A 7 8.00 -14.57 -14.49
N HIS A 8 8.04 -15.87 -14.20
CA HIS A 8 7.06 -16.50 -13.31
C HIS A 8 7.04 -15.88 -11.90
N VAL A 9 8.21 -15.54 -11.35
CA VAL A 9 8.29 -14.83 -10.07
C VAL A 9 7.68 -13.44 -10.19
N LEU A 10 7.95 -12.71 -11.28
CA LEU A 10 7.33 -11.40 -11.51
C LEU A 10 5.81 -11.49 -11.64
N ASP A 11 5.29 -12.51 -12.32
CA ASP A 11 3.84 -12.70 -12.49
C ASP A 11 3.15 -12.95 -11.14
N ILE A 12 3.75 -13.79 -10.27
CA ILE A 12 3.27 -14.02 -8.91
C ILE A 12 3.28 -12.72 -8.10
N LEU A 13 4.38 -11.96 -8.17
CA LEU A 13 4.50 -10.70 -7.45
C LEU A 13 3.47 -9.67 -7.94
N SER A 14 3.22 -9.59 -9.25
CA SER A 14 2.22 -8.70 -9.83
C SER A 14 0.82 -9.00 -9.29
N ALA A 15 0.43 -10.28 -9.26
CA ALA A 15 -0.85 -10.71 -8.69
C ALA A 15 -0.96 -10.37 -7.20
N GLY A 16 0.10 -10.66 -6.42
CA GLY A 16 0.14 -10.32 -5.01
C GLY A 16 0.07 -8.82 -4.74
N ILE A 17 0.76 -8.00 -5.54
CA ILE A 17 0.69 -6.54 -5.44
C ILE A 17 -0.75 -6.05 -5.66
N ALA A 18 -1.45 -6.58 -6.67
CA ALA A 18 -2.83 -6.20 -6.95
C ALA A 18 -3.78 -6.55 -5.79
N GLU A 19 -3.69 -7.78 -5.27
CA GLU A 19 -4.51 -8.25 -4.15
C GLU A 19 -4.28 -7.42 -2.88
N TYR A 20 -3.02 -7.21 -2.50
CA TYR A 20 -2.69 -6.44 -1.30
C TYR A 20 -3.05 -4.95 -1.43
N THR A 21 -2.95 -4.38 -2.63
CA THR A 21 -3.43 -3.01 -2.89
C THR A 21 -4.94 -2.91 -2.68
N GLN A 22 -5.70 -3.88 -3.17
CA GLN A 22 -7.15 -3.93 -2.95
C GLN A 22 -7.47 -4.07 -1.45
N ASN A 23 -6.76 -4.94 -0.72
CA ASN A 23 -6.95 -5.10 0.73
C ASN A 23 -6.70 -3.79 1.49
N ILE A 24 -5.60 -3.10 1.20
CA ILE A 24 -5.33 -1.77 1.78
C ILE A 24 -6.48 -0.82 1.47
N THR A 25 -6.96 -0.77 0.23
CA THR A 25 -8.08 0.11 -0.16
C THR A 25 -9.34 -0.19 0.65
N LEU A 26 -9.67 -1.47 0.87
CA LEU A 26 -10.81 -1.87 1.71
C LEU A 26 -10.63 -1.46 3.18
N MET A 27 -9.43 -1.66 3.73
CA MET A 27 -9.11 -1.25 5.11
C MET A 27 -9.23 0.27 5.28
N ILE A 28 -8.77 1.04 4.29
CA ILE A 28 -8.89 2.51 4.29
C ILE A 28 -10.35 2.94 4.29
N MET A 29 -11.19 2.35 3.45
CA MET A 29 -12.63 2.66 3.44
C MET A 29 -13.27 2.31 4.78
N ALA A 30 -12.96 1.14 5.35
CA ALA A 30 -13.46 0.74 6.66
C ALA A 30 -13.06 1.73 7.77
N TYR A 31 -11.81 2.19 7.76
CA TYR A 31 -11.33 3.19 8.70
C TYR A 31 -12.00 4.56 8.50
N GLU A 32 -12.18 5.00 7.25
CA GLU A 32 -12.86 6.27 6.95
C GLU A 32 -14.35 6.26 7.31
N ASP A 33 -15.01 5.10 7.19
CA ASP A 33 -16.40 4.87 7.62
C ASP A 33 -16.54 4.72 9.15
N GLY A 34 -15.43 4.74 9.90
CA GLY A 34 -15.42 4.62 11.36
C GLY A 34 -15.79 3.22 11.86
N LEU A 35 -15.48 2.18 11.09
CA LEU A 35 -15.62 0.81 11.56
C LEU A 35 -14.50 0.52 12.56
N ASP A 36 -14.85 0.27 13.83
CA ASP A 36 -13.95 -0.07 14.95
C ASP A 36 -13.07 -1.33 14.74
N MET A 37 -13.06 -1.91 13.53
CA MET A 37 -12.35 -3.14 13.20
C MET A 37 -11.00 -2.90 12.51
N VAL A 38 -10.66 -1.66 12.16
CA VAL A 38 -9.43 -1.35 11.43
C VAL A 38 -8.76 -0.12 12.02
N GLU A 39 -7.57 -0.32 12.58
CA GLU A 39 -6.74 0.77 13.08
C GLU A 39 -5.79 1.29 12.00
N ILE A 40 -5.42 2.57 12.08
CA ILE A 40 -4.55 3.18 11.07
C ILE A 40 -3.15 2.57 11.06
N GLU A 41 -2.65 2.12 12.21
CA GLU A 41 -1.36 1.42 12.35
C GLU A 41 -1.38 0.07 11.63
N GLU A 42 -2.53 -0.62 11.59
CA GLU A 42 -2.67 -1.86 10.83
C GLU A 42 -2.55 -1.59 9.33
N ILE A 43 -3.19 -0.51 8.85
CA ILE A 43 -3.09 -0.08 7.45
C ILE A 43 -1.65 0.27 7.08
N GLN A 44 -0.96 1.03 7.96
CA GLN A 44 0.46 1.37 7.77
C GLN A 44 1.34 0.13 7.68
N SER A 45 1.16 -0.84 8.60
CA SER A 45 1.97 -2.06 8.61
C SER A 45 1.79 -2.90 7.35
N VAL A 46 0.57 -2.98 6.81
CA VAL A 46 0.31 -3.68 5.55
C VAL A 46 0.92 -2.91 4.37
N TYR A 47 0.82 -1.59 4.37
CA TYR A 47 1.43 -0.73 3.35
C TYR A 47 2.96 -0.88 3.28
N GLU A 48 3.68 -0.86 4.40
CA GLU A 48 5.15 -1.00 4.44
C GLU A 48 5.63 -2.33 3.83
N LYS A 49 4.89 -3.42 4.09
CA LYS A 49 5.16 -4.74 3.51
C LYS A 49 4.95 -4.75 2.00
N LEU A 50 3.88 -4.08 1.53
CA LEU A 50 3.59 -3.98 0.12
C LEU A 50 4.62 -3.09 -0.61
N GLU A 51 5.01 -1.96 -0.02
CA GLU A 51 5.97 -1.01 -0.59
C GLU A 51 7.29 -1.71 -0.96
N THR A 52 7.84 -2.50 -0.04
CA THR A 52 9.07 -3.28 -0.30
C THR A 52 8.92 -4.20 -1.52
N THR A 53 7.76 -4.87 -1.63
CA THR A 53 7.45 -5.78 -2.72
C THR A 53 7.31 -5.04 -4.05
N MET A 54 6.67 -3.88 -4.05
CA MET A 54 6.51 -3.04 -5.24
C MET A 54 7.86 -2.50 -5.74
N LEU A 55 8.72 -2.03 -4.84
CA LEU A 55 10.05 -1.54 -5.19
C LEU A 55 10.90 -2.67 -5.80
N PHE A 56 10.86 -3.86 -5.21
CA PHE A 56 11.52 -5.03 -5.77
C PHE A 56 10.99 -5.34 -7.18
N TYR A 57 9.67 -5.41 -7.36
CA TYR A 57 9.05 -5.65 -8.66
C TYR A 57 9.48 -4.61 -9.71
N GLN A 58 9.43 -3.31 -9.38
CA GLN A 58 9.79 -2.23 -10.30
C GLN A 58 11.25 -2.25 -10.74
N SER A 59 12.16 -2.74 -9.90
CA SER A 59 13.58 -2.89 -10.25
C SER A 59 13.86 -4.00 -11.27
N HIS A 60 12.93 -4.96 -11.42
CA HIS A 60 13.08 -6.12 -12.30
C HIS A 60 12.10 -6.15 -13.48
N ALA A 61 10.92 -5.56 -13.32
CA ALA A 61 9.92 -5.43 -14.36
C ALA A 61 10.39 -4.45 -15.45
N THR A 62 9.89 -4.65 -16.67
CA THR A 62 10.22 -3.81 -17.82
C THR A 62 8.97 -3.45 -18.62
N GLY A 63 9.05 -2.40 -19.43
CA GLY A 63 7.94 -2.00 -20.30
C GLY A 63 6.70 -1.54 -19.52
N PRO A 64 5.48 -1.84 -20.04
CA PRO A 64 4.22 -1.38 -19.46
C PRO A 64 4.02 -1.80 -18.00
N ASP A 65 4.41 -3.01 -17.63
CA ASP A 65 4.23 -3.55 -16.28
C ASP A 65 4.96 -2.72 -15.21
N ARG A 66 6.17 -2.26 -15.54
CA ARG A 66 6.93 -1.37 -14.66
C ARG A 66 6.23 -0.02 -14.50
N LEU A 67 5.71 0.55 -15.58
CA LEU A 67 5.02 1.84 -15.55
C LEU A 67 3.74 1.77 -14.72
N LEU A 68 2.94 0.71 -14.90
CA LEU A 68 1.72 0.47 -14.13
C LEU A 68 2.01 0.30 -12.64
N SER A 69 3.04 -0.46 -12.29
CA SER A 69 3.46 -0.62 -10.89
C SER A 69 3.96 0.71 -10.28
N GLN A 70 4.67 1.54 -11.05
CA GLN A 70 5.09 2.87 -10.60
C GLN A 70 3.92 3.81 -10.34
N GLU A 71 2.95 3.84 -11.24
CA GLU A 71 1.74 4.66 -11.06
C GLU A 71 0.94 4.21 -9.83
N LEU A 72 0.78 2.89 -9.65
CA LEU A 72 0.11 2.33 -8.49
C LEU A 72 0.82 2.72 -7.18
N TYR A 73 2.15 2.66 -7.17
CA TYR A 73 2.96 3.00 -6.01
C TYR A 73 2.79 4.47 -5.61
N ILE A 74 2.85 5.39 -6.57
CA ILE A 74 2.65 6.82 -6.33
C ILE A 74 1.26 7.09 -5.74
N ARG A 75 0.21 6.49 -6.32
CA ARG A 75 -1.17 6.65 -5.82
C ARG A 75 -1.33 6.13 -4.39
N LEU A 76 -0.72 4.99 -4.07
CA LEU A 76 -0.73 4.44 -2.71
C LEU A 76 0.01 5.36 -1.74
N GLN A 77 1.20 5.85 -2.10
CA GLN A 77 1.96 6.81 -1.30
C GLN A 77 1.18 8.09 -0.99
N GLU A 78 0.52 8.67 -2.00
CA GLU A 78 -0.31 9.86 -1.83
C GLU A 78 -1.53 9.61 -0.94
N THR A 79 -2.11 8.41 -1.02
CA THR A 79 -3.24 8.01 -0.20
C THR A 79 -2.82 7.86 1.26
N MET A 80 -1.74 7.12 1.53
CA MET A 80 -1.19 6.98 2.88
C MET A 80 -0.81 8.32 3.48
N ARG A 81 -0.12 9.20 2.72
CA ARG A 81 0.23 10.55 3.20
C ARG A 81 -1.01 11.36 3.60
N ARG A 82 -2.10 11.28 2.83
CA ARG A 82 -3.35 11.97 3.15
C ARG A 82 -3.97 11.43 4.43
N MET A 83 -3.97 10.11 4.63
CA MET A 83 -4.51 9.51 5.84
C MET A 83 -3.73 9.89 7.10
N MET A 84 -2.40 9.82 7.04
CA MET A 84 -1.53 10.24 8.14
C MET A 84 -1.73 11.72 8.49
N GLY A 85 -1.95 12.57 7.48
CA GLY A 85 -2.26 13.97 7.68
C GLY A 85 -3.63 14.22 8.34
N LYS A 86 -4.62 13.35 8.10
CA LYS A 86 -5.95 13.41 8.76
C LYS A 86 -5.88 12.97 10.22
N GLU A 87 -5.08 11.96 10.54
CA GLU A 87 -4.91 11.48 11.91
C GLU A 87 -4.33 12.57 12.83
N ALA A 88 -3.30 13.29 12.37
CA ALA A 88 -2.71 14.42 13.10
C ALA A 88 -3.70 15.58 13.38
N GLN A 89 -4.87 15.58 12.73
CA GLN A 89 -5.92 16.59 12.90
C GLN A 89 -7.13 16.11 13.71
N LYS A 90 -7.24 14.81 14.04
CA LYS A 90 -8.29 14.32 14.94
C LYS A 90 -7.94 14.80 16.36
N PRO A 91 -8.80 15.61 17.02
CA PRO A 91 -8.58 15.96 18.42
C PRO A 91 -8.64 14.68 19.26
N ASP A 92 -7.74 14.57 20.22
CA ASP A 92 -7.62 13.41 21.10
C ASP A 92 -8.89 13.26 21.97
N GLU A 93 -9.88 12.51 21.48
CA GLU A 93 -11.13 12.23 22.19
C GLU A 93 -10.92 11.35 23.44
N ARG A 94 -9.68 10.93 23.74
CA ARG A 94 -9.34 10.21 24.97
C ARG A 94 -9.20 11.12 26.19
N VAL A 95 -9.26 12.45 26.03
CA VAL A 95 -9.25 13.41 27.16
C VAL A 95 -10.65 13.99 27.40
N SER A 96 -11.66 13.14 27.58
CA SER A 96 -12.98 13.54 28.09
C SER A 96 -13.77 12.36 28.65
N ARG A 97 -13.21 11.64 29.63
CA ARG A 97 -13.99 10.84 30.60
C ARG A 97 -13.34 10.88 31.97
#